data_AF-D5QDG1-F1
#
_entry.id   AF-D5QDG1-F1
#
_cell.length_a   1.000
_cell.length_b   1.000
_cell.length_c   1.000
_cell.angle_alpha   90.00
_cell.angle_beta   90.00
_cell.angle_gamma   90.00
#
_symmetry.space_group_name_H-M   'P 1'
#
loop_
_entity.id
_entity.type
_entity.pdbx_description
1 polymer ?
#
loop_
_entity_poly.entity_id
_entity_poly.type
_entity_poly.pdbx_seq_one_letter_code
_entity_poly.pdbx_strand_id
1 'polypeptide(L)'
;MITSTLKNTSLRTGRSFDLGKMNLRQLWIAYLTYPTILLYFALALCSFGIMVHTFVSWLPVVISVSSVVLVYPLVWYAIHRFILHGRFLYRLKWTSALWKRIHFDHHQDPHLLDVLFGSPLNTIPTIAIVTIPIGFAIGQIAGAAAAFGAGLTITCIYEFFHCIQHLNYKPRMSWIQRMKQRHVLHHFHNENGNYGITSFIADRLFRSYYVDAKSCRRSPSVFNLGYDQAEAQRYPWVMDLTGSPPRDRPDGANPNRNAA
;
A
#
# COMPACT_ATOMS: atom_id res chain seq x y z
N MET A 1 -24.93 7.68 -20.57
CA MET A 1 -24.11 6.71 -19.78
C MET A 1 -23.03 7.35 -18.89
N ILE A 2 -22.86 8.68 -18.84
CA ILE A 2 -21.94 9.36 -17.90
C ILE A 2 -22.64 9.66 -16.56
N THR A 3 -23.97 9.83 -16.59
CA THR A 3 -24.80 10.30 -15.49
C THR A 3 -24.99 9.30 -14.34
N SER A 4 -24.85 7.99 -14.57
CA SER A 4 -25.00 6.98 -13.50
C SER A 4 -23.72 6.79 -12.67
N THR A 5 -22.55 7.10 -13.21
CA THR A 5 -21.26 6.97 -12.51
C THR A 5 -21.12 8.00 -11.37
N LEU A 6 -21.75 9.17 -11.54
CA LEU A 6 -21.78 10.28 -10.57
C LEU A 6 -22.95 10.19 -9.58
N LYS A 7 -23.82 9.18 -9.67
CA LYS A 7 -24.92 8.95 -8.71
C LYS A 7 -24.48 8.18 -7.45
N ASN A 8 -23.21 7.78 -7.35
CA ASN A 8 -22.71 7.18 -6.12
C ASN A 8 -22.48 8.28 -5.07
N THR A 9 -23.33 8.30 -4.03
CA THR A 9 -23.37 9.33 -2.99
C THR A 9 -22.04 9.46 -2.22
N SER A 10 -21.19 8.43 -2.24
CA SER A 10 -19.85 8.48 -1.64
C SER A 10 -18.89 9.46 -2.36
N LEU A 11 -18.99 9.60 -3.69
CA LEU A 11 -18.18 10.56 -4.48
C LEU A 11 -18.46 12.02 -4.11
N ARG A 12 -19.68 12.33 -3.65
CA ARG A 12 -20.13 13.69 -3.35
C ARG A 12 -19.89 14.15 -1.92
N THR A 13 -19.62 13.22 -0.99
CA THR A 13 -19.69 13.50 0.45
C THR A 13 -18.34 13.51 1.17
N GLY A 14 -17.23 13.34 0.45
CA GLY A 14 -15.90 13.25 1.08
C GLY A 14 -15.77 12.05 2.04
N ARG A 15 -16.67 11.05 1.92
CA ARG A 15 -16.60 9.80 2.67
C ARG A 15 -15.68 8.82 1.93
N SER A 16 -14.99 7.99 2.72
CA SER A 16 -14.06 6.96 2.25
C SER A 16 -14.61 6.18 1.06
N PHE A 17 -13.79 6.04 0.02
CA PHE A 17 -14.15 5.24 -1.14
C PHE A 17 -14.15 3.75 -0.77
N ASP A 18 -15.28 3.08 -0.99
CA ASP A 18 -15.41 1.63 -0.78
C ASP A 18 -15.13 0.88 -2.09
N LEU A 19 -13.93 0.30 -2.19
CA LEU A 19 -13.47 -0.47 -3.34
C LEU A 19 -14.32 -1.72 -3.60
N GLY A 20 -15.01 -2.25 -2.60
CA GLY A 20 -15.94 -3.37 -2.77
C GLY A 20 -17.18 -3.02 -3.61
N LYS A 21 -17.49 -1.72 -3.71
CA LYS A 21 -18.68 -1.19 -4.39
C LYS A 21 -18.35 -0.39 -5.66
N MET A 22 -17.07 -0.34 -6.05
CA MET A 22 -16.61 0.42 -7.20
C MET A 22 -16.29 -0.48 -8.40
N ASN A 23 -16.52 0.05 -9.60
CA ASN A 23 -15.96 -0.51 -10.82
C ASN A 23 -14.64 0.19 -11.21
N LEU A 24 -13.97 -0.34 -12.24
CA LEU A 24 -12.66 0.17 -12.68
C LEU A 24 -12.70 1.65 -13.13
N ARG A 25 -13.80 2.09 -13.75
CA ARG A 25 -13.94 3.49 -14.19
C ARG A 25 -14.04 4.44 -12.98
N GLN A 26 -14.80 4.05 -11.97
CA GLN A 26 -14.89 4.81 -10.72
C GLN A 26 -13.55 4.84 -9.99
N LEU A 27 -12.80 3.73 -10.02
CA LEU A 27 -11.45 3.69 -9.45
C LEU A 27 -10.52 4.69 -10.13
N TRP A 28 -10.49 4.76 -11.47
CA TRP A 28 -9.68 5.73 -12.18
C TRP A 28 -9.98 7.17 -11.77
N ILE A 29 -11.27 7.53 -11.68
CA ILE A 29 -11.68 8.87 -11.24
C ILE A 29 -11.20 9.10 -9.81
N ALA A 30 -11.54 8.22 -8.87
CA ALA A 30 -11.18 8.38 -7.46
C ALA A 30 -9.66 8.49 -7.27
N TYR A 31 -8.89 7.61 -7.92
CA TYR A 31 -7.43 7.56 -7.84
C TYR A 31 -6.77 8.84 -8.37
N LEU A 32 -7.17 9.30 -9.57
CA LEU A 32 -6.60 10.50 -10.18
C LEU A 32 -7.07 11.81 -9.54
N THR A 33 -8.10 11.77 -8.69
CA THR A 33 -8.54 12.92 -7.89
C THR A 33 -8.09 12.85 -6.43
N TYR A 34 -7.44 11.76 -6.01
CA TYR A 34 -7.08 11.58 -4.61
C TYR A 34 -5.91 12.52 -4.22
N PRO A 35 -6.02 13.32 -3.14
CA PRO A 35 -5.03 14.35 -2.81
C PRO A 35 -3.60 13.82 -2.69
N THR A 36 -3.41 12.65 -2.06
CA THR A 36 -2.08 12.02 -1.92
C THR A 36 -1.46 11.66 -3.27
N ILE A 37 -2.25 11.14 -4.21
CA ILE A 37 -1.77 10.79 -5.56
C ILE A 37 -1.38 12.04 -6.34
N LEU A 38 -2.21 13.09 -6.26
CA LEU A 38 -1.91 14.38 -6.87
C LEU A 38 -0.63 15.00 -6.30
N LEU A 39 -0.41 14.88 -4.98
CA LEU A 39 0.83 15.30 -4.34
C LEU A 39 2.04 14.52 -4.88
N TYR A 40 1.93 13.19 -5.05
CA TYR A 40 3.01 12.40 -5.64
C TYR A 40 3.32 12.80 -7.08
N PHE A 41 2.30 13.07 -7.90
CA PHE A 41 2.51 13.58 -9.26
C PHE A 41 3.19 14.95 -9.25
N ALA A 42 2.75 15.88 -8.40
CA ALA A 42 3.38 17.19 -8.29
C ALA A 42 4.86 17.08 -7.87
N LEU A 43 5.14 16.27 -6.86
CA LEU A 43 6.51 16.03 -6.39
C LEU A 43 7.38 15.33 -7.44
N ALA A 44 6.82 14.36 -8.18
CA ALA A 44 7.54 13.69 -9.26
C ALA A 44 7.88 14.66 -10.39
N LEU A 45 6.93 15.53 -10.78
CA LEU A 45 7.16 16.58 -11.78
C LEU A 45 8.23 17.57 -11.33
N CYS A 46 8.15 18.06 -10.08
CA CYS A 46 9.19 18.93 -9.51
C CYS A 46 10.57 18.23 -9.51
N SER A 47 10.62 16.96 -9.09
CA SER A 47 11.87 16.20 -9.04
C SER A 47 12.45 15.98 -10.44
N PHE A 48 11.63 15.63 -11.43
CA PHE A 48 12.12 15.53 -12.81
C PHE A 48 12.49 16.89 -13.40
N GLY A 49 11.82 17.98 -13.00
CA GLY A 49 12.23 19.34 -13.33
C GLY A 49 13.63 19.69 -12.81
N ILE A 50 13.94 19.32 -11.55
CA ILE A 50 15.28 19.47 -10.97
C ILE A 50 16.29 18.60 -11.73
N MET A 51 15.94 17.36 -12.06
CA MET A 51 16.80 16.47 -12.84
C MET A 51 17.14 17.08 -14.21
N VAL A 52 16.16 17.65 -14.91
CA VAL A 52 16.39 18.32 -16.21
C VAL A 52 17.22 19.59 -16.03
N HIS A 53 16.96 20.39 -15.01
CA HIS A 53 17.71 21.63 -14.75
C HIS A 53 19.18 21.37 -14.40
N THR A 54 19.47 20.26 -13.72
CA THR A 54 20.82 19.86 -13.30
C THR A 54 21.44 18.79 -14.20
N PHE A 55 20.82 18.53 -15.35
CA PHE A 55 21.20 17.45 -16.25
C PHE A 55 22.59 17.64 -16.82
N VAL A 56 23.41 16.58 -16.76
CA VAL A 56 24.75 16.53 -17.36
C VAL A 56 24.83 15.46 -18.44
N SER A 57 24.38 14.25 -18.14
CA SER A 57 24.40 13.13 -19.09
C SER A 57 23.32 12.08 -18.76
N TRP A 58 22.94 11.29 -19.76
CA TRP A 58 21.89 10.27 -19.62
C TRP A 58 22.32 9.05 -18.81
N LEU A 59 23.59 8.66 -18.89
CA LEU A 59 24.05 7.40 -18.29
C LEU A 59 23.82 7.37 -16.75
N PRO A 60 24.22 8.38 -15.95
CA PRO A 60 23.93 8.41 -14.52
C PRO A 60 22.44 8.45 -14.19
N VAL A 61 21.64 9.15 -15.00
CA VAL A 61 20.18 9.21 -14.83
C VAL A 61 19.55 7.83 -15.05
N VAL A 62 19.90 7.16 -16.14
CA VAL A 62 19.39 5.82 -16.46
C VAL A 62 19.80 4.80 -15.41
N ILE A 63 21.06 4.83 -14.97
CA ILE A 63 21.54 3.94 -13.90
C ILE A 63 20.77 4.24 -12.60
N SER A 64 20.60 5.51 -12.22
CA SER A 64 19.86 5.90 -11.01
C SER A 64 18.42 5.39 -11.01
N VAL A 65 17.67 5.59 -12.11
CA VAL A 65 16.30 5.10 -12.26
C VAL A 65 16.25 3.57 -12.23
N SER A 66 17.15 2.91 -12.95
CA SER A 66 17.21 1.44 -13.02
C SER A 66 17.53 0.83 -11.65
N SER A 67 18.46 1.42 -10.90
CA SER A 67 18.78 1.00 -9.54
C SER A 67 17.56 1.08 -8.62
N VAL A 68 16.79 2.17 -8.68
CA VAL A 68 15.55 2.29 -7.91
C VAL A 68 14.54 1.21 -8.31
N VAL A 69 14.29 1.02 -9.61
CA VAL A 69 13.35 -0.02 -10.11
C VAL A 69 13.72 -1.42 -9.60
N LEU A 70 15.01 -1.75 -9.56
CA LEU A 70 15.51 -3.05 -9.10
C LEU A 70 15.44 -3.22 -7.57
N VAL A 71 15.74 -2.16 -6.81
CA VAL A 71 15.77 -2.19 -5.34
C VAL A 71 14.36 -2.12 -4.74
N TYR A 72 13.42 -1.44 -5.41
CA TYR A 72 12.09 -1.16 -4.88
C TYR A 72 11.31 -2.40 -4.42
N PRO A 73 11.25 -3.53 -5.17
CA PRO A 73 10.56 -4.73 -4.71
C PRO A 73 11.14 -5.30 -3.41
N LEU A 74 12.45 -5.22 -3.20
CA LEU A 74 13.11 -5.70 -1.98
C LEU A 74 12.83 -4.79 -0.79
N VAL A 75 12.89 -3.46 -1.01
CA VAL A 75 12.57 -2.47 0.02
C VAL A 75 11.11 -2.58 0.44
N TRP A 76 10.19 -2.66 -0.52
CA TRP A 76 8.77 -2.87 -0.23
C TRP A 76 8.55 -4.15 0.56
N TYR A 77 9.17 -5.25 0.15
CA TYR A 77 9.09 -6.52 0.88
C TYR A 77 9.55 -6.38 2.33
N ALA A 78 10.69 -5.73 2.56
CA ALA A 78 11.23 -5.53 3.90
C ALA A 78 10.33 -4.66 4.76
N ILE A 79 9.83 -3.54 4.22
CA ILE A 79 8.88 -2.66 4.92
C ILE A 79 7.59 -3.44 5.24
N HIS A 80 7.01 -4.11 4.25
CA HIS A 80 5.75 -4.81 4.42
C HIS A 80 5.89 -5.94 5.46
N ARG A 81 6.91 -6.80 5.33
CA ARG A 81 7.11 -7.93 6.24
C ARG A 81 7.55 -7.51 7.64
N PHE A 82 8.54 -6.64 7.75
CA PHE A 82 9.20 -6.39 9.03
C PHE A 82 8.68 -5.16 9.75
N ILE A 83 8.13 -4.16 9.05
CA ILE A 83 7.59 -2.94 9.68
C ILE A 83 6.06 -3.02 9.76
N LEU A 84 5.38 -3.24 8.64
CA LEU A 84 3.91 -3.21 8.58
C LEU A 84 3.28 -4.42 9.31
N HIS A 85 3.84 -5.62 9.12
CA HIS A 85 3.47 -6.83 9.87
C HIS A 85 4.27 -7.01 11.17
N GLY A 86 5.12 -6.04 11.52
CA GLY A 86 5.95 -6.09 12.71
C GLY A 86 5.15 -5.88 14.00
N ARG A 87 5.29 -6.79 14.97
CA ARG A 87 4.56 -6.76 16.25
C ARG A 87 5.15 -5.83 17.32
N PHE A 88 6.19 -5.06 17.00
CA PHE A 88 6.89 -4.24 17.99
C PHE A 88 6.31 -2.83 18.11
N LEU A 89 5.76 -2.26 17.02
CA LEU A 89 5.28 -0.88 17.02
C LEU A 89 4.00 -0.71 17.85
N TYR A 90 3.09 -1.68 17.87
CA TYR A 90 1.88 -1.59 18.70
C TYR A 90 2.17 -1.72 20.20
N ARG A 91 3.33 -2.27 20.60
CA ARG A 91 3.67 -2.49 22.01
C ARG A 91 4.05 -1.19 22.73
N LEU A 92 4.49 -0.19 21.98
CA LEU A 92 4.88 1.12 22.50
C LEU A 92 3.78 2.16 22.20
N LYS A 93 3.39 2.91 23.22
CA LYS A 93 2.31 3.92 23.12
C LYS A 93 2.54 4.91 21.99
N TRP A 94 3.74 5.45 21.85
CA TRP A 94 4.07 6.50 20.88
C TRP A 94 4.17 6.02 19.42
N THR A 95 4.35 4.72 19.16
CA THR A 95 4.34 4.15 17.80
C THR A 95 3.06 3.41 17.44
N SER A 96 2.18 3.16 18.40
CA SER A 96 0.94 2.41 18.19
C SER A 96 0.01 3.04 17.15
N ALA A 97 -0.17 4.36 17.18
CA ALA A 97 -0.97 5.10 16.20
C ALA A 97 -0.39 4.99 14.78
N LEU A 98 0.94 5.01 14.67
CA LEU A 98 1.62 4.82 13.40
C LEU A 98 1.34 3.42 12.84
N TRP A 99 1.57 2.37 13.63
CA TRP A 99 1.32 0.98 13.22
C TRP A 99 -0.14 0.74 12.81
N LYS A 100 -1.07 1.26 13.63
CA LYS A 100 -2.50 1.24 13.36
C LYS A 100 -2.79 1.77 11.95
N ARG A 101 -2.28 2.97 11.65
CA ARG A 101 -2.57 3.71 10.41
C ARG A 101 -1.86 3.19 9.17
N ILE A 102 -0.65 2.66 9.30
CA ILE A 102 0.16 2.24 8.14
C ILE A 102 -0.28 0.89 7.57
N HIS A 103 -0.92 0.02 8.37
CA HIS A 103 -1.32 -1.29 7.86
C HIS A 103 -2.41 -2.04 8.63
N PHE A 104 -2.47 -1.95 9.96
CA PHE A 104 -3.45 -2.71 10.73
C PHE A 104 -4.90 -2.37 10.33
N ASP A 105 -5.22 -1.08 10.17
CA ASP A 105 -6.54 -0.64 9.71
C ASP A 105 -6.90 -1.20 8.33
N HIS A 106 -5.90 -1.38 7.47
CA HIS A 106 -6.09 -1.99 6.16
C HIS A 106 -6.42 -3.49 6.24
N HIS A 107 -5.78 -4.24 7.14
CA HIS A 107 -6.15 -5.65 7.37
C HIS A 107 -7.51 -5.82 8.03
N GLN A 108 -7.92 -4.85 8.86
CA GLN A 108 -9.23 -4.83 9.50
C GLN A 108 -10.35 -4.50 8.50
N ASP A 109 -10.16 -3.53 7.61
CA ASP A 109 -11.14 -3.10 6.61
C ASP A 109 -10.52 -2.90 5.20
N PRO A 110 -10.18 -3.99 4.49
CA PRO A 110 -9.38 -3.95 3.25
C PRO A 110 -10.07 -3.31 2.05
N HIS A 111 -11.37 -2.99 2.15
CA HIS A 111 -12.13 -2.35 1.07
C HIS A 111 -12.13 -0.82 1.15
N LEU A 112 -11.72 -0.23 2.28
CA LEU A 112 -11.68 1.22 2.45
C LEU A 112 -10.42 1.81 1.80
N LEU A 113 -10.59 2.74 0.87
CA LEU A 113 -9.48 3.35 0.14
C LEU A 113 -8.57 4.20 1.05
N ASP A 114 -9.12 4.87 2.06
CA ASP A 114 -8.35 5.80 2.89
C ASP A 114 -7.29 5.10 3.75
N VAL A 115 -7.52 3.84 4.08
CA VAL A 115 -6.56 3.01 4.83
C VAL A 115 -5.66 2.21 3.89
N LEU A 116 -5.97 2.17 2.59
CA LEU A 116 -5.13 1.57 1.56
C LEU A 116 -3.87 2.40 1.34
N PHE A 117 -4.03 3.73 1.21
CA PHE A 117 -2.91 4.64 1.04
C PHE A 117 -2.26 4.96 2.38
N GLY A 118 -0.93 4.92 2.39
CA GLY A 118 -0.14 5.43 3.50
C GLY A 118 -0.31 6.95 3.63
N SER A 119 -0.20 7.45 4.85
CA SER A 119 -0.10 8.90 5.04
C SER A 119 1.12 9.45 4.28
N PRO A 120 0.98 10.56 3.51
CA PRO A 120 2.10 11.21 2.84
C PRO A 120 3.28 11.51 3.77
N LEU A 121 2.99 11.80 5.05
CA LEU A 121 3.99 12.07 6.08
C LEU A 121 4.90 10.87 6.38
N ASN A 122 4.45 9.66 6.07
CA ASN A 122 5.24 8.43 6.28
C ASN A 122 5.84 7.95 4.95
N THR A 123 5.06 7.98 3.88
CA THR A 123 5.47 7.44 2.58
C THR A 123 6.55 8.30 1.92
N ILE A 124 6.40 9.64 1.89
CA ILE A 124 7.33 10.53 1.18
C ILE A 124 8.72 10.49 1.82
N PRO A 125 8.88 10.65 3.16
CA PRO A 125 10.20 10.51 3.77
C PRO A 125 10.81 9.13 3.55
N THR A 126 10.01 8.06 3.59
CA THR A 126 10.51 6.70 3.32
C THR A 126 11.03 6.57 1.88
N ILE A 127 10.29 7.07 0.88
CA ILE A 127 10.72 7.08 -0.52
C ILE A 127 12.00 7.91 -0.67
N ALA A 128 12.05 9.09 -0.06
CA ALA A 128 13.22 9.98 -0.12
C ALA A 128 14.47 9.31 0.48
N ILE A 129 14.36 8.76 1.69
CA ILE A 129 15.46 8.07 2.40
C ILE A 129 16.00 6.91 1.57
N VAL A 130 15.14 6.16 0.89
CA VAL A 130 15.55 5.01 0.07
C VAL A 130 16.19 5.45 -1.24
N THR A 131 15.60 6.43 -1.93
CA THR A 131 15.92 6.71 -3.34
C THR A 131 16.95 7.82 -3.54
N ILE A 132 16.88 8.91 -2.76
CA ILE A 132 17.78 10.05 -2.92
C ILE A 132 19.25 9.65 -2.74
N PRO A 133 19.65 8.91 -1.70
CA PRO A 133 21.06 8.53 -1.52
C PRO A 133 21.59 7.66 -2.66
N ILE A 134 20.77 6.74 -3.18
CA ILE A 134 21.12 5.88 -4.33
C ILE A 134 21.42 6.75 -5.55
N GLY A 135 20.49 7.64 -5.91
CA GLY A 135 20.66 8.52 -7.06
C GLY A 135 21.80 9.51 -6.89
N PHE A 136 21.98 10.06 -5.69
CA PHE A 136 23.06 11.00 -5.40
C PHE A 136 24.44 10.37 -5.60
N ALA A 137 24.62 9.14 -5.11
CA ALA A 137 25.88 8.40 -5.28
C ALA A 137 26.23 8.12 -6.75
N ILE A 138 25.24 8.04 -7.64
CA ILE A 138 25.43 7.69 -9.05
C ILE A 138 25.58 8.94 -9.94
N GLY A 139 24.71 9.94 -9.73
CA GLY A 139 24.57 11.08 -10.64
C GLY A 139 24.45 12.43 -9.94
N GLN A 140 24.88 12.53 -8.68
CA GLN A 140 24.79 13.74 -7.85
C GLN A 140 23.36 14.27 -7.83
N ILE A 141 23.15 15.59 -7.95
CA ILE A 141 21.82 16.20 -7.86
C ILE A 141 20.87 15.66 -8.94
N ALA A 142 21.34 15.51 -10.19
CA ALA A 142 20.51 14.97 -11.28
C ALA A 142 20.10 13.52 -11.02
N GLY A 143 21.04 12.69 -10.54
CA GLY A 143 20.77 11.30 -10.17
C GLY A 143 19.82 11.18 -8.98
N ALA A 144 20.00 11.98 -7.93
CA ALA A 144 19.12 12.04 -6.76
C ALA A 144 17.68 12.41 -7.16
N ALA A 145 17.54 13.44 -8.00
CA ALA A 145 16.27 13.91 -8.50
C ALA A 145 15.60 12.90 -9.46
N ALA A 146 16.38 12.20 -10.28
CA ALA A 146 15.89 11.11 -11.13
C ALA A 146 15.37 9.93 -10.27
N ALA A 147 16.15 9.51 -9.27
CA ALA A 147 15.83 8.41 -8.39
C ALA A 147 14.58 8.68 -7.54
N PHE A 148 14.46 9.89 -6.98
CA PHE A 148 13.29 10.28 -6.19
C PHE A 148 12.03 10.37 -7.04
N GLY A 149 12.10 11.01 -8.21
CA GLY A 149 10.99 11.05 -9.17
C GLY A 149 10.56 9.65 -9.63
N ALA A 150 11.51 8.75 -9.88
CA ALA A 150 11.23 7.35 -10.19
C ALA A 150 10.56 6.62 -9.01
N GLY A 151 11.05 6.83 -7.78
CA GLY A 151 10.46 6.28 -6.56
C GLY A 151 8.99 6.66 -6.39
N LEU A 152 8.67 7.96 -6.52
CA LEU A 152 7.30 8.47 -6.47
C LEU A 152 6.42 7.88 -7.58
N THR A 153 6.95 7.79 -8.81
CA THR A 153 6.23 7.21 -9.94
C THR A 153 5.91 5.73 -9.72
N ILE A 154 6.88 4.96 -9.22
CA ILE A 154 6.71 3.55 -8.87
C ILE A 154 5.69 3.41 -7.74
N THR A 155 5.72 4.27 -6.72
CA THR A 155 4.70 4.29 -5.65
C THR A 155 3.30 4.45 -6.22
N CYS A 156 3.06 5.42 -7.12
CA CYS A 156 1.76 5.56 -7.77
C CYS A 156 1.34 4.27 -8.50
N ILE A 157 2.24 3.66 -9.26
CA ILE A 157 1.93 2.41 -9.97
C ILE A 157 1.58 1.29 -8.98
N TYR A 158 2.36 1.14 -7.91
CA TYR A 158 2.10 0.14 -6.86
C TYR A 158 0.75 0.34 -6.20
N GLU A 159 0.45 1.56 -5.80
CA GLU A 159 -0.81 1.93 -5.15
C GLU A 159 -2.02 1.72 -6.07
N PHE A 160 -1.90 2.04 -7.36
CA PHE A 160 -2.97 1.77 -8.32
C PHE A 160 -3.24 0.27 -8.47
N PHE A 161 -2.19 -0.56 -8.55
CA PHE A 161 -2.34 -2.00 -8.58
C PHE A 161 -2.87 -2.56 -7.27
N HIS A 162 -2.48 -2.01 -6.12
CA HIS A 162 -3.03 -2.36 -4.82
C HIS A 162 -4.55 -2.10 -4.78
N CYS A 163 -5.02 -0.96 -5.29
CA CYS A 163 -6.45 -0.69 -5.45
C CYS A 163 -7.15 -1.76 -6.29
N ILE A 164 -6.58 -2.15 -7.44
CA ILE A 164 -7.15 -3.19 -8.31
C ILE A 164 -7.28 -4.53 -7.59
N GLN A 165 -6.32 -4.86 -6.72
CA GLN A 165 -6.32 -6.12 -5.97
C GLN A 165 -7.49 -6.19 -4.97
N HIS A 166 -7.92 -5.05 -4.42
CA HIS A 166 -9.06 -4.93 -3.49
C HIS A 166 -10.40 -4.59 -4.15
N LEU A 167 -10.39 -4.15 -5.41
CA LEU A 167 -11.60 -3.85 -6.18
C LEU A 167 -12.45 -5.11 -6.40
N ASN A 168 -13.78 -5.05 -6.32
CA ASN A 168 -14.66 -6.17 -6.67
C ASN A 168 -14.80 -6.36 -8.20
N TYR A 169 -13.67 -6.56 -8.85
CA TYR A 169 -13.51 -6.66 -10.30
C TYR A 169 -12.56 -7.81 -10.64
N LYS A 170 -12.85 -8.58 -11.69
CA LYS A 170 -11.94 -9.60 -12.22
C LYS A 170 -11.09 -8.99 -13.35
N PRO A 171 -9.77 -8.81 -13.16
CA PRO A 171 -8.90 -8.29 -14.21
C PRO A 171 -8.90 -9.17 -15.46
N ARG A 172 -8.82 -8.56 -16.64
CA ARG A 172 -8.74 -9.32 -17.91
C ARG A 172 -7.40 -10.05 -18.06
N MET A 173 -6.31 -9.39 -17.69
CA MET A 173 -4.96 -9.94 -17.85
C MET A 173 -4.63 -10.98 -16.76
N SER A 174 -4.14 -12.15 -17.18
CA SER A 174 -3.86 -13.28 -16.28
C SER A 174 -2.80 -12.98 -15.21
N TRP A 175 -1.81 -12.13 -15.51
CA TRP A 175 -0.79 -11.73 -14.54
C TRP A 175 -1.37 -10.82 -13.44
N ILE A 176 -2.28 -9.91 -13.78
CA ILE A 176 -3.00 -9.07 -12.79
C ILE A 176 -3.93 -9.94 -11.94
N GLN A 177 -4.60 -10.93 -12.56
CA GLN A 177 -5.43 -11.90 -11.81
C GLN A 177 -4.60 -12.67 -10.80
N ARG A 178 -3.42 -13.18 -11.20
CA ARG A 178 -2.49 -13.87 -10.29
C ARG A 178 -2.04 -12.97 -9.15
N MET A 179 -1.64 -11.74 -9.48
CA MET A 179 -1.21 -10.74 -8.51
C MET A 179 -2.32 -10.45 -7.48
N LYS A 180 -3.54 -10.19 -7.93
CA LYS A 180 -4.72 -10.06 -7.07
C LYS A 180 -4.98 -11.29 -6.22
N GLN A 181 -4.91 -12.49 -6.79
CA GLN A 181 -5.12 -13.72 -6.05
C GLN A 181 -4.10 -13.88 -4.91
N ARG A 182 -2.81 -13.61 -5.16
CA ARG A 182 -1.77 -13.68 -4.11
C ARG A 182 -2.05 -12.71 -2.98
N HIS A 183 -2.42 -11.47 -3.32
CA HIS A 183 -2.69 -10.42 -2.34
C HIS A 183 -3.96 -10.67 -1.52
N VAL A 184 -5.02 -11.20 -2.15
CA VAL A 184 -6.23 -11.62 -1.44
C VAL A 184 -5.92 -12.80 -0.50
N LEU A 185 -5.08 -13.75 -0.91
CA LEU A 185 -4.64 -14.81 0.01
C LEU A 185 -3.89 -14.25 1.22
N HIS A 186 -3.03 -13.24 1.02
CA HIS A 186 -2.35 -12.53 2.10
C HIS A 186 -3.33 -11.94 3.11
N HIS A 187 -4.39 -11.25 2.66
CA HIS A 187 -5.36 -10.61 3.56
C HIS A 187 -6.41 -11.54 4.18
N PHE A 188 -6.73 -12.67 3.55
CA PHE A 188 -7.88 -13.49 3.97
C PHE A 188 -7.55 -14.93 4.37
N HIS A 189 -6.33 -15.40 4.04
CA HIS A 189 -5.88 -16.75 4.37
C HIS A 189 -4.64 -16.76 5.28
N ASN A 190 -3.53 -16.16 4.86
CA ASN A 190 -2.31 -16.13 5.66
C ASN A 190 -1.44 -14.92 5.31
N GLU A 191 -1.35 -14.00 6.25
CA GLU A 191 -0.61 -12.74 6.22
C GLU A 191 0.92 -12.93 6.30
N ASN A 192 1.39 -14.13 6.65
CA ASN A 192 2.82 -14.45 6.78
C ASN A 192 3.50 -14.79 5.44
N GLY A 193 2.89 -14.43 4.31
CA GLY A 193 3.46 -14.62 2.98
C GLY A 193 2.76 -13.81 1.91
N ASN A 194 3.27 -13.86 0.68
CA ASN A 194 2.82 -13.05 -0.45
C ASN A 194 2.82 -11.54 -0.13
N TYR A 195 3.91 -11.02 0.44
CA TYR A 195 4.06 -9.60 0.80
C TYR A 195 4.20 -8.69 -0.43
N GLY A 196 4.55 -9.23 -1.59
CA GLY A 196 4.63 -8.48 -2.84
C GLY A 196 3.28 -7.93 -3.30
N ILE A 197 3.25 -6.65 -3.69
CA ILE A 197 2.06 -6.05 -4.35
C ILE A 197 2.15 -6.28 -5.85
N THR A 198 3.14 -5.70 -6.54
CA THR A 198 3.29 -5.82 -8.00
C THR A 198 4.32 -6.87 -8.42
N SER A 199 5.20 -7.29 -7.51
CA SER A 199 6.27 -8.26 -7.74
C SER A 199 6.42 -9.18 -6.53
N PHE A 200 6.59 -10.48 -6.80
CA PHE A 200 6.80 -11.54 -5.79
C PHE A 200 8.23 -12.10 -5.84
N ILE A 201 9.19 -11.38 -6.43
CA ILE A 201 10.59 -11.83 -6.52
C ILE A 201 11.17 -12.00 -5.11
N ALA A 202 10.98 -11.01 -4.24
CA ALA A 202 11.43 -11.05 -2.86
C ALA A 202 10.75 -12.20 -2.08
N ASP A 203 9.45 -12.40 -2.26
CA ASP A 203 8.74 -13.53 -1.63
C ASP A 203 9.31 -14.89 -2.02
N ARG A 204 9.72 -15.07 -3.29
CA ARG A 204 10.36 -16.31 -3.73
C ARG A 204 11.75 -16.46 -3.13
N LEU A 205 12.54 -15.38 -3.14
CA LEU A 205 13.90 -15.36 -2.59
C LEU A 205 13.91 -15.73 -1.10
N PHE A 206 12.96 -15.18 -0.33
CA PHE A 206 12.87 -15.38 1.12
C PHE A 206 11.84 -16.44 1.54
N ARG A 207 11.38 -17.27 0.60
CA ARG A 207 10.49 -18.42 0.82
C ARG A 207 9.17 -18.08 1.54
N SER A 208 8.60 -16.91 1.24
CA SER A 208 7.27 -16.49 1.71
C SER A 208 6.22 -16.48 0.60
N TYR A 209 6.55 -16.95 -0.61
CA TYR A 209 5.61 -17.07 -1.72
C TYR A 209 4.76 -18.33 -1.62
N TYR A 210 3.44 -18.23 -1.81
CA TYR A 210 2.55 -19.39 -1.87
C TYR A 210 1.40 -19.26 -2.89
N VAL A 211 1.04 -20.39 -3.52
CA VAL A 211 0.24 -20.45 -4.76
C VAL A 211 -1.25 -20.67 -4.52
N ASP A 212 -1.68 -21.15 -3.37
CA ASP A 212 -3.09 -21.22 -3.03
C ASP A 212 -3.29 -21.43 -1.53
N ALA A 213 -4.54 -21.43 -1.10
CA ALA A 213 -4.91 -21.68 0.29
C ALA A 213 -4.53 -23.10 0.77
N LYS A 214 -4.28 -24.06 -0.13
CA LYS A 214 -3.83 -25.42 0.24
C LYS A 214 -2.34 -25.46 0.53
N SER A 215 -1.59 -24.50 -0.01
CA SER A 215 -0.14 -24.41 0.10
C SER A 215 0.34 -24.09 1.53
N CYS A 216 -0.53 -23.53 2.38
CA CYS A 216 -0.19 -23.21 3.78
C CYS A 216 -1.44 -23.24 4.68
N ARG A 217 -1.24 -23.41 5.99
CA ARG A 217 -2.34 -23.32 6.97
C ARG A 217 -2.88 -21.90 7.03
N ARG A 218 -4.19 -21.76 7.22
CA ARG A 218 -4.82 -20.47 7.52
C ARG A 218 -4.25 -19.89 8.81
N SER A 219 -3.84 -18.64 8.80
CA SER A 219 -3.32 -17.96 9.98
C SER A 219 -4.45 -17.54 10.92
N PRO A 220 -4.30 -17.72 12.25
CA PRO A 220 -5.26 -17.22 13.23
C PRO A 220 -5.24 -15.68 13.32
N SER A 221 -4.16 -15.03 12.89
CA SER A 221 -3.94 -13.60 13.02
C SER A 221 -4.11 -12.81 11.72
N VAL A 222 -4.67 -13.42 10.67
CA VAL A 222 -4.72 -12.82 9.33
C VAL A 222 -5.38 -11.43 9.26
N PHE A 223 -6.31 -11.16 10.18
CA PHE A 223 -6.99 -9.87 10.26
C PHE A 223 -6.40 -8.93 11.32
N ASN A 224 -5.80 -9.48 12.39
CA ASN A 224 -5.35 -8.70 13.55
C ASN A 224 -3.82 -8.52 13.62
N LEU A 225 -3.06 -9.15 12.72
CA LEU A 225 -1.60 -9.08 12.62
C LEU A 225 -0.87 -9.48 13.92
N GLY A 226 -1.50 -10.36 14.70
CA GLY A 226 -1.00 -10.83 15.99
C GLY A 226 -1.34 -9.91 17.15
N TYR A 227 -2.10 -8.83 16.94
CA TYR A 227 -2.68 -8.01 17.98
C TYR A 227 -4.06 -8.57 18.38
N ASP A 228 -4.06 -9.72 19.06
CA ASP A 228 -5.27 -10.37 19.56
C ASP A 228 -5.76 -9.74 20.88
N GLN A 229 -6.84 -10.28 21.46
CA GLN A 229 -7.40 -9.75 22.72
C GLN A 229 -6.41 -9.79 23.90
N ALA A 230 -5.55 -10.81 23.97
CA ALA A 230 -4.57 -10.93 25.03
C ALA A 230 -3.46 -9.87 24.89
N GLU A 231 -2.97 -9.64 23.67
CA GLU A 231 -2.03 -8.55 23.39
C GLU A 231 -2.69 -7.18 23.58
N ALA A 232 -3.97 -7.01 23.28
CA ALA A 232 -4.70 -5.77 23.52
C ALA A 232 -4.87 -5.45 25.01
N GLN A 233 -5.05 -6.47 25.86
CA GLN A 233 -5.04 -6.26 27.32
C GLN A 233 -3.66 -5.85 27.83
N ARG A 234 -2.58 -6.40 27.26
CA ARG A 234 -1.21 -6.09 27.66
C ARG A 234 -0.71 -4.74 27.12
N TYR A 235 -1.14 -4.37 25.91
CA TYR A 235 -0.72 -3.17 25.18
C TYR A 235 -1.97 -2.47 24.63
N PRO A 236 -2.72 -1.70 25.46
CA PRO A 236 -4.06 -1.24 25.12
C PRO A 236 -4.10 -0.12 24.08
N TRP A 237 -2.96 0.45 23.70
CA TRP A 237 -2.87 1.68 22.91
C TRP A 237 -3.65 1.65 21.58
N VAL A 238 -3.57 0.55 20.82
CA VAL A 238 -4.30 0.43 19.55
C VAL A 238 -5.80 0.22 19.80
N MET A 239 -6.18 -0.57 20.80
CA MET A 239 -7.56 -0.73 21.24
C MET A 239 -8.17 0.61 21.70
N ASP A 240 -7.45 1.39 22.50
CA ASP A 240 -7.86 2.72 22.98
C ASP A 240 -8.08 3.70 21.81
N LEU A 241 -7.15 3.70 20.84
CA LEU A 241 -7.27 4.51 19.62
C LEU A 241 -8.42 4.07 18.70
N THR A 242 -8.76 2.78 18.72
CA THR A 242 -9.85 2.22 17.92
C THR A 242 -11.21 2.42 18.58
N GLY A 243 -11.25 2.47 19.92
CA GLY A 243 -12.48 2.48 20.71
C GLY A 243 -13.15 1.10 20.83
N SER A 244 -12.50 0.03 20.37
CA SER A 244 -13.00 -1.34 20.45
C SER A 244 -11.85 -2.36 20.44
N PRO A 245 -12.04 -3.57 20.99
CA PRO A 245 -11.07 -4.65 20.88
C PRO A 245 -10.75 -5.02 19.42
N PRO A 246 -9.55 -5.58 19.15
CA PRO A 246 -9.19 -6.05 17.81
C PRO A 246 -10.14 -7.17 17.35
N ARG A 247 -10.43 -7.20 16.05
CA ARG A 247 -11.31 -8.22 15.47
C ARG A 247 -10.50 -9.36 14.85
N ASP A 248 -10.86 -10.59 15.20
CA ASP A 248 -10.31 -11.81 14.59
C ASP A 248 -10.97 -12.17 13.25
N ARG A 249 -11.94 -11.37 12.83
CA ARG A 249 -12.61 -11.44 11.53
C ARG A 249 -13.15 -10.06 11.15
N PRO A 250 -13.11 -9.66 9.87
CA PRO A 250 -13.80 -8.45 9.43
C PRO A 250 -15.29 -8.61 9.70
N ASP A 251 -16.00 -7.50 9.84
CA ASP A 251 -17.46 -7.56 9.88
C ASP A 251 -17.96 -8.24 8.60
N GLY A 252 -18.94 -9.15 8.73
CA GLY A 252 -19.62 -9.65 7.55
C GLY A 252 -20.18 -8.49 6.74
N ALA A 253 -20.35 -8.66 5.42
CA ALA A 253 -20.97 -7.65 4.56
C ALA A 253 -22.41 -7.40 5.01
N ASN A 254 -22.60 -6.55 6.02
CA ASN A 254 -23.90 -6.20 6.56
C ASN A 254 -24.45 -5.06 5.69
N PRO A 255 -25.50 -5.30 4.89
CA PRO A 255 -26.03 -4.30 3.95
C PRO A 255 -26.55 -3.03 4.64
N ASN A 256 -26.76 -3.06 5.97
CA ASN A 256 -27.38 -1.97 6.72
C ASN A 256 -26.39 -1.01 7.42
N ARG A 257 -25.06 -1.21 7.31
CA ARG A 257 -24.08 -0.40 8.07
C ARG A 257 -23.90 1.06 7.56
N ASN A 258 -24.55 1.43 6.46
CA ASN A 258 -24.50 2.81 5.91
C ASN A 258 -25.69 3.69 6.35
N ALA A 259 -26.53 3.23 7.28
CA ALA A 259 -27.63 3.99 7.85
C ALA A 259 -27.36 4.36 9.32
N ALA A 260 -26.31 5.14 9.54
CA ALA A 260 -26.08 5.92 10.77
C ALA A 260 -25.16 7.10 10.43
#